data_AF-A0A2T3AQK9-F1
#
_entry.id   AF-A0A2T3AQK9-F1
#
_cell.length_a   1.000
_cell.length_b   1.000
_cell.length_c   1.000
_cell.angle_alpha   90.00
_cell.angle_beta   90.00
_cell.angle_gamma   90.00
#
_symmetry.space_group_name_H-M   'P 1'
#
loop_
_entity.id
_entity.type
_entity.pdbx_description
1 polymer ?
#
loop_
_entity_poly.entity_id
_entity_poly.type
_entity_poly.pdbx_seq_one_letter_code
_entity_poly.pdbx_strand_id
1 'polypeptide(L)'
;MSTSPAREGSANAGSSNGNSDEKPRLSEHEKKANHIASEQKRRQAIREGFDRLTELVPGLEGQGRSESVVLKKTVDYIKGQLEERRRLIQKIEELGGQVEEGMRRT
;
A
#
# COMPACT_ATOMS: atom_id res chain seq x y z
N MET A 1 -14.06 -14.87 45.96
CA MET A 1 -14.02 -15.90 44.91
C MET A 1 -14.96 -15.44 43.81
N SER A 2 -14.41 -14.85 42.75
CA SER A 2 -15.18 -14.17 41.70
C SER A 2 -15.10 -15.02 40.44
N THR A 3 -16.23 -15.59 40.03
CA THR A 3 -16.34 -16.49 38.87
C THR A 3 -16.56 -15.68 37.59
N SER A 4 -15.69 -15.87 36.60
CA SER A 4 -15.84 -15.35 35.24
C SER A 4 -16.82 -16.21 34.43
N PRO A 5 -17.65 -15.65 33.53
CA PRO A 5 -18.51 -16.45 32.67
C PRO A 5 -17.75 -16.97 31.44
N ALA A 6 -18.11 -18.18 31.03
CA ALA A 6 -17.53 -18.96 29.96
C ALA A 6 -17.76 -18.34 28.57
N ARG A 7 -16.76 -18.45 27.70
CA ARG A 7 -16.82 -18.03 26.29
C ARG A 7 -17.22 -19.24 25.44
N GLU A 8 -18.45 -19.24 24.95
CA GLU A 8 -19.00 -20.32 24.11
C GLU A 8 -18.20 -20.49 22.82
N GLY A 9 -17.71 -21.72 22.61
CA GLY A 9 -17.06 -22.14 21.38
C GLY A 9 -18.09 -22.33 20.27
N SER A 10 -17.90 -21.64 19.15
CA SER A 10 -18.67 -21.86 17.93
C SER A 10 -18.23 -23.18 17.30
N ALA A 11 -19.00 -24.24 17.54
CA ALA A 11 -18.88 -25.51 16.85
C ALA A 11 -19.64 -25.43 15.52
N ASN A 12 -18.92 -25.29 14.41
CA ASN A 12 -19.50 -25.52 13.08
C ASN A 12 -19.18 -26.95 12.63
N ALA A 13 -20.11 -27.86 12.91
CA ALA A 13 -20.11 -29.22 12.37
C ALA A 13 -20.91 -29.21 11.07
N GLY A 14 -20.23 -29.43 9.93
CA GLY A 14 -20.88 -29.42 8.62
C GLY A 14 -20.05 -30.13 7.54
N SER A 15 -20.24 -31.45 7.47
CA SER A 15 -20.17 -32.31 6.28
C SER A 15 -18.80 -32.64 5.67
N SER A 16 -18.43 -33.92 5.84
CA SER A 16 -17.42 -34.67 5.10
C SER A 16 -17.90 -35.06 3.70
N ASN A 17 -17.05 -34.92 2.68
CA ASN A 17 -16.38 -36.01 1.94
C ASN A 17 -16.00 -35.58 0.50
N GLY A 18 -14.74 -35.77 0.09
CA GLY A 18 -14.36 -35.74 -1.32
C GLY A 18 -12.96 -35.20 -1.66
N ASN A 19 -11.94 -36.05 -1.49
CA ASN A 19 -10.76 -36.14 -2.36
C ASN A 19 -9.94 -34.86 -2.62
N SER A 20 -9.28 -34.32 -1.59
CA SER A 20 -8.13 -33.43 -1.80
C SER A 20 -6.87 -34.16 -1.39
N ASP A 21 -5.98 -34.39 -2.37
CA ASP A 21 -4.58 -34.75 -2.15
C ASP A 21 -4.06 -34.05 -0.89
N GLU A 22 -3.71 -34.85 0.12
CA GLU A 22 -3.20 -34.39 1.40
C GLU A 22 -1.88 -33.65 1.17
N LYS A 23 -1.97 -32.37 0.82
CA LYS A 23 -0.90 -31.42 1.09
C LYS A 23 -0.65 -31.54 2.59
N PRO A 24 0.54 -32.02 3.02
CA PRO A 24 0.81 -32.18 4.43
C PRO A 24 0.56 -30.83 5.11
N ARG A 25 -0.24 -30.86 6.18
CA ARG A 25 -0.49 -29.68 7.00
C ARG A 25 0.88 -29.19 7.47
N LEU A 26 1.28 -27.99 7.02
CA LEU A 26 2.57 -27.39 7.36
C LEU A 26 2.86 -27.58 8.85
N SER A 27 4.02 -28.13 9.19
CA SER A 27 4.47 -28.22 10.57
C SER A 27 4.53 -26.82 11.20
N GLU A 28 4.46 -26.73 12.53
CA GLU A 28 4.57 -25.43 13.22
C GLU A 28 5.88 -24.70 12.87
N HIS A 29 6.96 -25.46 12.61
CA HIS A 29 8.22 -24.92 12.14
C HIS A 29 8.10 -24.32 10.72
N GLU A 30 7.46 -25.04 9.78
CA GLU A 30 7.23 -24.55 8.41
C GLU A 30 6.29 -23.35 8.37
N LYS A 31 5.22 -23.34 9.18
CA LYS A 31 4.35 -22.16 9.30
C LYS A 31 5.11 -20.94 9.78
N LYS A 32 5.96 -21.09 10.80
CA LYS A 32 6.79 -20.00 11.32
C LYS A 32 7.78 -19.50 10.28
N ALA A 33 8.44 -20.40 9.55
CA ALA A 33 9.35 -20.04 8.46
C ALA A 33 8.63 -19.31 7.33
N ASN A 34 7.46 -19.80 6.91
CA ASN A 34 6.66 -19.18 5.86
C ASN A 34 6.13 -17.79 6.27
N HIS A 35 5.72 -17.62 7.52
CA HIS A 35 5.30 -16.33 8.06
C HIS A 35 6.46 -15.31 8.02
N ILE A 36 7.65 -15.70 8.47
CA ILE A 36 8.85 -14.84 8.42
C ILE A 36 9.18 -14.45 6.97
N ALA A 37 9.20 -15.43 6.06
CA ALA A 37 9.50 -15.19 4.64
C ALA A 37 8.46 -14.26 3.98
N SER A 38 7.17 -14.46 4.27
CA SER A 38 6.09 -13.63 3.74
C SER A 38 6.19 -12.19 4.24
N GLU A 39 6.50 -11.98 5.51
CA GLU A 39 6.67 -10.64 6.07
C GLU A 39 7.95 -9.96 5.56
N GLN A 40 9.05 -10.70 5.35
CA GLN A 40 10.24 -10.18 4.70
C GLN A 40 9.95 -9.70 3.28
N LYS A 41 9.24 -10.52 2.48
CA LYS A 41 8.81 -10.15 1.13
C LYS A 41 7.92 -8.90 1.14
N ARG A 42 6.96 -8.84 2.07
CA ARG A 42 6.08 -7.67 2.25
C ARG A 42 6.88 -6.41 2.56
N ARG A 43 7.83 -6.48 3.51
CA ARG A 43 8.70 -5.35 3.86
C ARG A 43 9.60 -4.92 2.71
N GLN A 44 10.12 -5.87 1.94
CA GLN A 44 10.95 -5.58 0.78
C GLN A 44 10.16 -4.81 -0.28
N ALA A 45 8.94 -5.25 -0.60
CA ALA A 45 8.05 -4.54 -1.53
C ALA A 45 7.71 -3.11 -1.07
N ILE A 46 7.54 -2.90 0.25
CA ILE A 46 7.33 -1.55 0.82
C ILE A 46 8.57 -0.68 0.58
N ARG A 47 9.79 -1.18 0.88
CA ARG A 47 11.03 -0.41 0.66
C ARG A 47 11.21 -0.04 -0.81
N GLU A 48 11.01 -0.98 -1.72
CA GLU A 48 11.05 -0.71 -3.16
C GLU A 48 10.03 0.38 -3.58
N GLY A 49 8.86 0.41 -2.92
CA GLY A 49 7.89 1.49 -3.08
C GLY A 49 8.45 2.85 -2.65
N PHE A 50 9.13 2.93 -1.51
CA PHE A 50 9.78 4.15 -1.04
C PHE A 50 10.96 4.58 -1.92
N ASP A 51 11.77 3.64 -2.39
CA ASP A 51 12.89 3.92 -3.29
C ASP A 51 12.37 4.56 -4.58
N ARG A 52 11.31 4.00 -5.19
CA ARG A 52 10.64 4.61 -6.35
C ARG A 52 10.10 6.01 -6.08
N LEU A 53 9.55 6.27 -4.89
CA LEU A 53 9.10 7.63 -4.54
C LEU A 53 10.27 8.62 -4.51
N THR A 54 11.45 8.20 -4.04
CA THR A 54 12.63 9.08 -4.02
C THR A 54 13.20 9.39 -5.40
N GLU A 55 12.97 8.53 -6.39
CA GLU A 55 13.35 8.76 -7.79
C GLU A 55 12.36 9.70 -8.51
N LEU A 56 11.07 9.64 -8.16
CA LEU A 56 10.03 10.45 -8.81
C LEU A 56 9.90 11.86 -8.25
N VAL A 57 10.21 12.06 -6.97
CA VAL A 57 10.03 13.34 -6.28
C VAL A 57 11.35 14.10 -6.23
N PRO A 58 11.46 15.26 -6.89
CA PRO A 58 12.69 16.04 -6.90
C PRO A 58 13.17 16.41 -5.49
N GLY A 59 14.47 16.26 -5.25
CA GLY A 59 15.11 16.61 -3.98
C GLY A 59 14.99 15.56 -2.87
N LEU A 60 14.50 14.35 -3.17
CA LEU A 60 14.48 13.21 -2.24
C LEU A 60 15.58 12.16 -2.52
N GLU A 61 16.48 12.41 -3.47
CA GLU A 61 17.58 11.52 -3.81
C GLU A 61 18.40 11.15 -2.56
N GLY A 62 18.52 9.86 -2.28
CA GLY A 62 19.24 9.35 -1.10
C GLY A 62 18.51 9.50 0.25
N GLN A 63 17.28 10.03 0.28
CA GLN A 63 16.47 10.18 1.51
C GLN A 63 15.51 9.00 1.79
N GLY A 64 15.62 7.88 1.07
CA GLY A 64 14.73 6.71 1.19
C GLY A 64 14.68 6.06 2.58
N ARG A 65 15.59 6.43 3.49
CA ARG A 65 15.64 5.92 4.87
C ARG A 65 14.69 6.63 5.85
N SER A 66 14.13 7.78 5.48
CA SER A 66 13.22 8.53 6.34
C SER A 66 11.79 8.50 5.79
N GLU A 67 11.05 7.43 6.10
CA GLU A 67 9.69 7.18 5.58
C GLU A 67 8.76 8.40 5.73
N SER A 68 8.74 9.03 6.91
CA SER A 68 7.90 10.20 7.19
C SER A 68 8.28 11.44 6.36
N VAL A 69 9.57 11.64 6.09
CA VAL A 69 10.07 12.73 5.26
C VAL A 69 9.69 12.51 3.81
N VAL A 70 9.90 11.27 3.31
CA VAL A 70 9.53 10.90 1.94
C VAL A 70 8.04 11.13 1.73
N LEU A 71 7.16 10.59 2.59
CA LEU A 71 5.71 10.76 2.44
C LEU A 71 5.29 12.23 2.47
N LYS A 72 5.83 13.02 3.41
CA LYS A 72 5.49 14.44 3.52
C LYS A 72 5.89 15.21 2.25
N LYS A 73 7.13 15.02 1.80
CA LYS A 73 7.66 15.69 0.60
C LYS A 73 6.92 15.26 -0.67
N THR A 74 6.54 13.99 -0.78
CA THR A 74 5.70 13.49 -1.87
C THR A 74 4.34 14.18 -1.90
N VAL A 75 3.67 14.33 -0.75
CA VAL A 75 2.38 15.04 -0.68
C VAL A 75 2.53 16.51 -1.08
N ASP A 76 3.57 17.18 -0.59
CA ASP A 76 3.85 18.58 -0.94
C ASP A 76 4.13 18.73 -2.44
N TYR A 77 4.88 17.79 -3.04
CA TYR A 77 5.16 17.77 -4.46
C TYR A 77 3.88 17.58 -5.30
N ILE A 78 3.02 16.61 -4.93
CA ILE A 78 1.74 16.40 -5.62
C ILE A 78 0.88 17.66 -5.59
N LYS A 79 0.76 18.33 -4.44
CA LYS A 79 0.01 19.59 -4.33
C LYS A 79 0.57 20.66 -5.27
N GLY A 80 1.89 20.81 -5.30
CA GLY A 80 2.56 21.74 -6.21
C GLY A 80 2.31 21.41 -7.69
N GLN A 81 2.35 20.13 -8.08
CA GLN A 81 2.05 19.70 -9.45
C GLN A 81 0.60 19.99 -9.85
N LEU A 82 -0.37 19.82 -8.93
CA LEU A 82 -1.77 20.15 -9.19
C LEU A 82 -2.01 21.66 -9.35
N GLU A 83 -1.30 22.48 -8.58
CA GLU A 83 -1.35 23.94 -8.74
C GLU A 83 -0.72 24.38 -10.06
N GLU A 84 0.46 23.83 -10.40
CA GLU A 84 1.13 24.16 -11.65
C GLU A 84 0.31 23.73 -12.86
N ARG A 85 -0.30 22.55 -12.82
CA ARG A 85 -1.24 22.10 -13.84
C ARG A 85 -2.38 23.08 -14.02
N ARG A 86 -3.01 23.56 -12.94
CA ARG A 86 -4.09 24.56 -13.00
C ARG A 86 -3.62 25.86 -13.65
N ARG A 87 -2.42 26.33 -13.32
CA ARG A 87 -1.82 27.53 -13.96
C ARG A 87 -1.58 27.34 -15.45
N LEU A 88 -1.06 26.18 -15.85
CA LEU A 88 -0.82 25.87 -17.26
C LEU A 88 -2.12 25.78 -18.07
N ILE A 89 -3.15 25.17 -17.50
CA ILE A 89 -4.49 25.11 -18.11
C ILE A 89 -5.04 26.53 -18.32
N GLN A 90 -4.99 27.37 -17.29
CA GLN A 90 -5.43 28.77 -17.38
C GLN A 90 -4.66 29.51 -18.48
N LYS A 91 -3.34 29.33 -18.54
CA LYS A 91 -2.50 29.97 -19.55
C LYS A 91 -2.82 29.50 -20.97
N ILE A 92 -3.15 28.22 -21.16
CA ILE A 92 -3.59 27.69 -22.46
C ILE A 92 -4.91 28.36 -22.88
N GLU A 93 -5.86 28.46 -21.96
CA GLU A 93 -7.17 29.09 -22.22
C GLU A 93 -7.03 30.60 -22.53
N GLU A 94 -6.16 31.32 -21.81
CA GLU A 94 -5.83 32.74 -22.08
C GLU A 94 -5.22 32.95 -23.47
N LEU A 95 -4.42 31.99 -23.95
CA LEU A 95 -3.86 32.00 -25.29
C LEU A 95 -4.85 31.52 -26.38
N GLY A 96 -6.09 31.23 -26.01
CA GLY A 96 -7.17 30.79 -26.91
C GLY A 96 -7.16 29.29 -27.21
N GLY A 97 -6.34 28.50 -26.51
CA GLY A 97 -6.34 27.05 -26.62
C GLY A 97 -7.51 26.41 -25.87
N GLN A 98 -7.97 25.25 -26.35
CA GLN A 98 -9.02 24.47 -25.68
C GLN A 98 -8.40 23.32 -24.91
N VAL A 99 -8.71 23.23 -23.62
CA VAL A 99 -8.29 22.13 -22.75
C VAL A 99 -9.42 21.11 -22.62
N GLU A 100 -9.09 19.84 -22.81
CA GLU A 100 -10.04 18.73 -22.64
C GLU A 100 -10.59 18.70 -21.22
N GLU A 101 -11.89 18.45 -21.08
CA GLU A 101 -12.59 18.55 -19.79
C GLU A 101 -12.05 17.58 -18.72
N GLY A 102 -11.55 16.41 -19.13
CA GLY A 102 -10.87 15.46 -18.25
C GLY A 102 -9.62 16.04 -17.59
N MET A 103 -8.98 17.02 -18.23
CA MET A 103 -7.79 17.66 -17.71
C MET A 103 -8.09 18.71 -16.62
N ARG A 104 -9.35 19.14 -16.47
CA ARG A 104 -9.75 20.13 -15.45
C ARG A 104 -10.16 19.52 -14.10
N ARG A 105 -10.52 18.23 -14.06
CA ARG A 105 -11.23 17.62 -12.92
C ARG A 105 -10.34 17.13 -11.76
N THR A 106 -9.02 17.28 -11.84
CA THR A 106 -8.06 16.74 -10.85
C THR A 106 -7.02 17.77 -10.47
#